data_AF-A0A2J0L334-F1
#
_entry.id   AF-A0A2J0L334-F1
#
_cell.length_a   1.000
_cell.length_b   1.000
_cell.length_c   1.000
_cell.angle_alpha   90.00
_cell.angle_beta   90.00
_cell.angle_gamma   90.00
#
_symmetry.space_group_name_H-M   'P 1'
#
loop_
_entity.id
_entity.type
_entity.pdbx_description
1 polymer ?
#
loop_
_entity_poly.entity_id
_entity_poly.type
_entity_poly.pdbx_seq_one_letter_code
_entity_poly.pdbx_strand_id
1 'polypeptide(L)'
;MEGLIKRSKIFSAMFCGWMVLSAAFGIFLILTKAHFEITGTKKIFGLSTFLYVIIAVFLGLLEYGFIKPFGIKRKGARFQILRNVLVDTLTKGRAISSISTKDLTEAFYSLIETPRKSLRDGVKYIVLVIFSSLLTEWLVSGKTINLPVILCGGLISLFLVLLFGQSFVELAVSPAIIICRKELKERGIKFEEPRPILGSLKTKFSLFFSAPILVVLIILSFITPISLNIIIFSFFGLAMSIIISWTLYSRIIETFSAIEIFSRELPKEKKTSFLTGSLDVEIFDLYKSLNKAAEEVYTARRELQEAKSVLEIKVKARTSELEELTQNLEEKVKQRTKELEKSKGELEKRVDELERFHKLTVGRELKMIELKKEIEKLEEENKRFKEKLEQGKE
;
A
#
# COMPACT_ATOMS: atom_id res chain seq x y z
N MET A 1 4.56 -9.20 -17.01
CA MET A 1 5.03 -10.52 -16.52
C MET A 1 6.25 -10.99 -17.32
N GLU A 2 6.23 -10.94 -18.67
CA GLU A 2 7.38 -11.27 -19.53
C GLU A 2 8.64 -10.40 -19.32
N GLY A 3 8.49 -9.09 -19.12
CA GLY A 3 9.63 -8.20 -18.81
C GLY A 3 10.34 -8.54 -17.48
N LEU A 4 9.62 -9.12 -16.51
CA LEU A 4 10.16 -9.55 -15.21
C LEU A 4 10.87 -10.91 -15.31
N ILE A 5 10.39 -11.81 -16.17
CA ILE A 5 11.03 -13.10 -16.49
C ILE A 5 12.38 -12.88 -17.16
N LYS A 6 12.44 -11.96 -18.14
CA LYS A 6 13.68 -11.59 -18.82
C LYS A 6 14.70 -11.00 -17.84
N ARG A 7 14.25 -10.14 -16.92
CA ARG A 7 15.06 -9.58 -15.83
C ARG A 7 15.59 -10.66 -14.87
N SER A 8 14.76 -11.62 -14.44
CA SER A 8 15.16 -12.69 -13.51
C SER A 8 16.32 -13.57 -14.03
N LYS A 9 16.28 -14.01 -15.30
CA LYS A 9 17.38 -14.79 -15.90
C LYS A 9 18.68 -14.01 -15.96
N ILE A 10 18.61 -12.73 -16.37
CA ILE A 10 19.75 -11.82 -16.38
C ILE A 10 20.33 -11.68 -14.96
N PHE A 11 19.47 -11.57 -13.93
CA PHE A 11 19.93 -11.46 -12.54
C PHE A 11 20.62 -12.71 -11.99
N SER A 12 20.15 -13.92 -12.35
CA SER A 12 20.84 -15.16 -11.95
C SER A 12 22.24 -15.28 -12.54
N ALA A 13 22.41 -14.84 -13.79
CA ALA A 13 23.71 -14.74 -14.44
C ALA A 13 24.60 -13.67 -13.78
N MET A 14 24.02 -12.53 -13.41
CA MET A 14 24.74 -11.47 -12.68
C MET A 14 25.23 -11.95 -11.30
N PHE A 15 24.42 -12.72 -10.55
CA PHE A 15 24.84 -13.27 -9.25
C PHE A 15 26.05 -14.21 -9.39
N CYS A 16 25.98 -15.17 -10.30
CA CYS A 16 27.09 -16.11 -10.52
C CYS A 16 28.34 -15.39 -11.05
N GLY A 17 28.14 -14.44 -11.98
CA GLY A 17 29.20 -13.57 -12.48
C GLY A 17 29.86 -12.78 -11.36
N TRP A 18 29.08 -12.25 -10.42
CA TRP A 18 29.60 -11.50 -9.28
C TRP A 18 30.45 -12.35 -8.34
N MET A 19 30.03 -13.58 -8.06
CA MET A 19 30.79 -14.53 -7.24
C MET A 19 32.14 -14.86 -7.89
N VAL A 20 32.13 -15.12 -9.19
CA VAL A 20 33.35 -15.37 -9.97
C VAL A 20 34.26 -14.16 -9.98
N LEU A 21 33.70 -12.96 -10.16
CA LEU A 21 34.46 -11.72 -10.20
C LEU A 21 35.09 -11.38 -8.84
N SER A 22 34.38 -11.64 -7.74
CA SER A 22 34.90 -11.50 -6.37
C SER A 22 36.03 -12.49 -6.09
N ALA A 23 35.92 -13.73 -6.56
CA ALA A 23 37.00 -14.73 -6.46
C ALA A 23 38.20 -14.34 -7.33
N ALA A 24 37.97 -13.90 -8.57
CA ALA A 24 39.02 -13.43 -9.48
C ALA A 24 39.80 -12.25 -8.88
N PHE A 25 39.12 -11.35 -8.18
CA PHE A 25 39.75 -10.22 -7.50
C PHE A 25 40.77 -10.66 -6.44
N GLY A 26 40.40 -11.62 -5.58
CA GLY A 26 41.32 -12.19 -4.59
C GLY A 26 42.45 -12.99 -5.22
N ILE A 27 42.16 -13.80 -6.24
CA ILE A 27 43.16 -14.60 -6.97
C ILE A 27 44.19 -13.69 -7.64
N PHE A 28 43.77 -12.58 -8.23
CA PHE A 28 44.67 -11.63 -8.87
C PHE A 28 45.69 -11.04 -7.88
N LEU A 29 45.25 -10.67 -6.68
CA LEU A 29 46.15 -10.19 -5.64
C LEU A 29 47.17 -11.26 -5.25
N ILE A 30 46.73 -12.51 -5.11
CA ILE A 30 47.61 -13.64 -4.80
C ILE A 30 48.64 -13.84 -5.90
N LEU A 31 48.23 -13.89 -7.16
CA LEU A 31 49.13 -14.08 -8.31
C LEU A 31 50.14 -12.94 -8.50
N THR A 32 49.80 -11.74 -8.03
CA THR A 32 50.66 -10.56 -8.15
C THR A 32 51.66 -10.42 -7.00
N LYS A 33 51.31 -10.88 -5.79
CA LYS A 33 52.12 -10.66 -4.57
C LYS A 33 52.79 -11.90 -4.02
N ALA A 34 52.27 -13.10 -4.29
CA ALA A 34 52.90 -14.32 -3.82
C ALA A 34 54.22 -14.57 -4.55
N HIS A 35 55.22 -15.05 -3.80
CA HIS A 35 56.55 -15.34 -4.30
C HIS A 35 56.60 -16.74 -4.93
N PHE A 36 55.78 -16.96 -5.95
CA PHE A 36 55.69 -18.26 -6.63
C PHE A 36 56.98 -18.68 -7.36
N GLU A 37 57.88 -17.74 -7.62
CA GLU A 37 59.21 -18.04 -8.18
C GLU A 37 60.08 -18.79 -7.18
N ILE A 38 59.94 -18.49 -5.88
CA ILE A 38 60.69 -19.14 -4.78
C ILE A 38 60.16 -20.55 -4.49
N THR A 39 58.87 -20.77 -4.75
CA THR A 39 58.18 -22.05 -4.48
C THR A 39 58.05 -22.93 -5.71
N GLY A 40 58.17 -22.38 -6.92
CA GLY A 40 57.95 -23.10 -8.17
C GLY A 40 56.49 -23.49 -8.43
N THR A 41 55.54 -23.00 -7.63
CA THR A 41 54.15 -23.51 -7.62
C THR A 41 53.16 -22.74 -8.49
N LYS A 42 53.58 -21.65 -9.16
CA LYS A 42 52.69 -20.71 -9.88
C LYS A 42 51.62 -21.39 -10.75
N LYS A 43 52.04 -22.33 -11.61
CA LYS A 43 51.14 -23.03 -12.56
C LYS A 43 50.16 -23.96 -11.83
N ILE A 44 50.67 -24.74 -10.87
CA ILE A 44 49.89 -25.72 -10.12
C ILE A 44 48.86 -24.99 -9.24
N PHE A 45 49.29 -23.94 -8.54
CA PHE A 45 48.41 -23.12 -7.71
C PHE A 45 47.30 -22.45 -8.53
N GLY A 46 47.66 -21.84 -9.67
CA GLY A 46 46.69 -21.17 -10.54
C GLY A 46 45.62 -22.12 -11.09
N LEU A 47 46.04 -23.29 -11.59
CA LEU A 47 45.12 -24.27 -12.17
C LEU A 47 44.21 -24.91 -11.11
N SER A 48 44.78 -25.31 -9.96
CA SER A 48 44.03 -25.92 -8.86
C SER A 48 43.02 -24.95 -8.24
N THR A 49 43.43 -23.70 -7.97
CA THR A 49 42.54 -22.68 -7.41
C THR A 49 41.40 -22.34 -8.36
N PHE A 50 41.67 -22.24 -9.66
CA PHE A 50 40.63 -22.04 -10.67
C PHE A 50 39.62 -23.21 -10.67
N LEU A 51 40.09 -24.45 -10.58
CA LEU A 51 39.24 -25.63 -10.50
C LEU A 51 38.38 -25.61 -9.22
N TYR A 52 38.95 -25.22 -8.07
CA TYR A 52 38.19 -25.08 -6.81
C TYR A 52 37.07 -24.06 -6.93
N VAL A 53 37.32 -22.92 -7.59
CA VAL A 53 36.27 -21.91 -7.85
C VAL A 53 35.17 -22.47 -8.74
N ILE A 54 35.51 -23.18 -9.82
CA ILE A 54 34.52 -23.82 -10.70
C ILE A 54 33.68 -24.84 -9.92
N ILE A 55 34.32 -25.70 -9.13
CA ILE A 55 33.62 -26.70 -8.31
C ILE A 55 32.70 -26.01 -7.30
N ALA A 56 33.16 -24.96 -6.63
CA ALA A 56 32.35 -24.18 -5.70
C ALA A 56 31.11 -23.56 -6.36
N VAL A 57 31.29 -22.94 -7.54
CA VAL A 57 30.17 -22.38 -8.33
C VAL A 57 29.21 -23.49 -8.77
N PHE A 58 29.73 -24.64 -9.22
CA PHE A 58 28.92 -25.77 -9.64
C PHE A 58 28.10 -26.37 -8.49
N LEU A 59 28.73 -26.57 -7.31
CA LEU A 59 28.05 -27.04 -6.10
C LEU A 59 26.95 -26.07 -5.66
N GLY A 60 27.22 -24.76 -5.70
CA GLY A 60 26.21 -23.73 -5.48
C GLY A 60 25.05 -23.86 -6.47
N LEU A 61 25.32 -23.91 -7.78
CA LEU A 61 24.27 -24.06 -8.80
C LEU A 61 23.43 -25.34 -8.62
N LEU A 62 24.04 -26.43 -8.14
CA LEU A 62 23.34 -27.68 -7.81
C LEU A 62 22.45 -27.53 -6.56
N GLU A 63 22.95 -26.94 -5.47
CA GLU A 63 22.18 -26.75 -4.23
C GLU A 63 20.98 -25.81 -4.42
N TYR A 64 21.17 -24.75 -5.22
CA TYR A 64 20.11 -23.81 -5.60
C TYR A 64 19.22 -24.33 -6.75
N GLY A 65 19.55 -25.50 -7.29
CA GLY A 65 18.69 -26.22 -8.26
C GLY A 65 18.64 -25.59 -9.66
N PHE A 66 19.59 -24.72 -9.99
CA PHE A 66 19.76 -24.14 -11.33
C PHE A 66 20.23 -25.17 -12.37
N ILE A 67 20.92 -26.23 -11.93
CA ILE A 67 21.38 -27.34 -12.79
C ILE A 67 20.69 -28.64 -12.35
N LYS A 68 20.22 -29.43 -13.33
CA LYS A 68 19.80 -30.83 -13.11
C LYS A 68 20.87 -31.76 -13.69
N PRO A 69 21.65 -32.47 -12.86
CA PRO A 69 22.44 -33.58 -13.39
C PRO A 69 21.48 -34.68 -13.87
N PHE A 70 21.76 -35.20 -15.06
CA PHE A 70 21.01 -36.24 -15.78
C PHE A 70 20.17 -37.17 -14.87
N GLY A 71 18.84 -37.04 -14.92
CA GLY A 71 17.89 -38.01 -14.35
C GLY A 71 17.73 -38.03 -12.82
N ILE A 72 18.56 -37.33 -12.03
CA ILE A 72 18.51 -37.44 -10.56
C ILE A 72 17.42 -36.51 -9.99
N LYS A 73 16.25 -37.08 -9.65
CA LYS A 73 15.25 -36.43 -8.80
C LYS A 73 15.75 -36.40 -7.36
N ARG A 74 16.59 -35.42 -7.01
CA ARG A 74 17.06 -35.24 -5.62
C ARG A 74 15.90 -34.78 -4.73
N LYS A 75 15.20 -35.73 -4.09
CA LYS A 75 14.28 -35.45 -2.98
C LYS A 75 15.11 -34.87 -1.84
N GLY A 76 14.87 -33.61 -1.48
CA GLY A 76 15.63 -32.89 -0.45
C GLY A 76 16.43 -31.67 -0.95
N ALA A 77 16.39 -31.34 -2.25
CA ALA A 77 16.83 -30.02 -2.68
C ALA A 77 15.89 -28.98 -2.06
N ARG A 78 16.40 -28.15 -1.13
CA ARG A 78 15.66 -27.09 -0.41
C ARG A 78 14.90 -26.14 -1.37
N PHE A 79 15.26 -26.17 -2.65
CA PHE A 79 14.70 -25.43 -3.77
C PHE A 79 13.65 -26.20 -4.59
N GLN A 80 13.15 -27.37 -4.21
CA GLN A 80 12.21 -28.10 -5.08
C GLN A 80 10.84 -27.38 -5.19
N ILE A 81 10.33 -26.85 -4.07
CA ILE A 81 9.13 -26.00 -4.03
C ILE A 81 9.42 -24.65 -4.68
N LEU A 82 10.57 -24.04 -4.35
CA LEU A 82 11.00 -22.78 -4.95
C LEU A 82 11.14 -22.87 -6.47
N ARG A 83 11.70 -23.97 -6.97
CA ARG A 83 11.87 -24.26 -8.39
C ARG A 83 10.52 -24.54 -9.03
N ASN A 84 9.61 -25.25 -8.38
CA ASN A 84 8.27 -25.43 -8.94
C ASN A 84 7.55 -24.08 -9.02
N VAL A 85 7.67 -23.20 -8.02
CA VAL A 85 7.04 -21.87 -8.02
C VAL A 85 7.75 -20.86 -8.94
N LEU A 86 9.09 -20.84 -9.07
CA LEU A 86 9.82 -19.92 -9.95
C LEU A 86 9.95 -20.46 -11.38
N VAL A 87 10.29 -21.74 -11.59
CA VAL A 87 10.52 -22.32 -12.93
C VAL A 87 9.20 -22.68 -13.63
N ASP A 88 8.14 -23.13 -12.94
CA ASP A 88 6.86 -23.34 -13.65
C ASP A 88 6.13 -22.02 -13.96
N THR A 89 6.25 -21.01 -13.09
CA THR A 89 5.62 -19.69 -13.28
C THR A 89 6.37 -18.82 -14.29
N LEU A 90 7.71 -18.77 -14.24
CA LEU A 90 8.51 -17.90 -15.11
C LEU A 90 8.87 -18.53 -16.47
N THR A 91 8.98 -19.86 -16.56
CA THR A 91 9.46 -20.53 -17.80
C THR A 91 8.40 -21.37 -18.50
N LYS A 92 7.32 -21.77 -17.83
CA LYS A 92 6.27 -22.62 -18.44
C LYS A 92 4.88 -21.98 -18.50
N GLY A 93 4.74 -20.73 -18.05
CA GLY A 93 3.48 -19.99 -18.14
C GLY A 93 2.32 -20.62 -17.36
N ARG A 94 2.59 -21.48 -16.37
CA ARG A 94 1.53 -22.07 -15.55
C ARG A 94 0.96 -21.02 -14.59
N ALA A 95 -0.37 -20.95 -14.50
CA ALA A 95 -1.07 -20.03 -13.62
C ALA A 95 -0.83 -20.42 -12.14
N ILE A 96 -0.37 -19.46 -11.35
CA ILE A 96 -0.05 -19.60 -9.92
C ILE A 96 -1.30 -19.95 -9.10
N SER A 97 -2.47 -19.58 -9.62
CA SER A 97 -3.78 -19.94 -9.09
C SER A 97 -3.98 -21.46 -8.94
N SER A 98 -3.25 -22.30 -9.69
CA SER A 98 -3.34 -23.76 -9.60
C SER A 98 -2.58 -24.38 -8.42
N ILE A 99 -1.73 -23.60 -7.73
CA ILE A 99 -0.89 -24.10 -6.63
C ILE A 99 -1.69 -24.13 -5.33
N SER A 100 -1.53 -25.20 -4.55
CA SER A 100 -2.19 -25.30 -3.24
C SER A 100 -1.73 -24.17 -2.31
N THR A 101 -2.64 -23.68 -1.47
CA THR A 101 -2.33 -22.59 -0.53
C THR A 101 -1.15 -22.92 0.38
N LYS A 102 -1.08 -24.17 0.87
CA LYS A 102 0.01 -24.64 1.73
C LYS A 102 1.36 -24.54 1.01
N ASP A 103 1.44 -25.03 -0.23
CA ASP A 103 2.68 -25.01 -1.01
C ASP A 103 3.10 -23.58 -1.37
N LEU A 104 2.14 -22.69 -1.65
CA LEU A 104 2.39 -21.28 -1.94
C LEU A 104 2.96 -20.55 -0.72
N THR A 105 2.41 -20.80 0.47
CA THR A 105 2.91 -20.24 1.73
C THR A 105 4.32 -20.76 2.05
N GLU A 106 4.57 -22.07 1.89
CA GLU A 106 5.90 -22.65 2.11
C GLU A 106 6.95 -22.10 1.11
N ALA A 107 6.53 -21.87 -0.15
CA ALA A 107 7.35 -21.21 -1.14
C ALA A 107 7.69 -19.77 -0.75
N PHE A 108 6.71 -19.01 -0.25
CA PHE A 108 6.89 -17.64 0.21
C PHE A 108 7.91 -17.54 1.35
N TYR A 109 7.77 -18.37 2.39
CA TYR A 109 8.76 -18.43 3.48
C TYR A 109 10.15 -18.81 2.98
N SER A 110 10.23 -19.78 2.06
CA SER A 110 11.51 -20.18 1.45
C SER A 110 12.17 -19.04 0.67
N LEU A 111 11.40 -18.19 -0.03
CA LEU A 111 11.91 -17.00 -0.73
C LEU A 111 12.53 -16.00 0.24
N ILE A 112 11.86 -15.72 1.36
CA ILE A 112 12.33 -14.76 2.37
C ILE A 112 13.63 -15.24 3.02
N GLU A 113 13.77 -16.55 3.26
CA GLU A 113 14.98 -17.10 3.89
C GLU A 113 16.16 -17.28 2.90
N THR A 114 15.90 -17.23 1.59
CA THR A 114 16.89 -17.52 0.56
C THR A 114 18.15 -16.64 0.64
N PRO A 115 18.07 -15.30 0.79
CA PRO A 115 19.27 -14.47 0.91
C PRO A 115 20.17 -14.84 2.09
N ARG A 116 19.57 -15.20 3.23
CA ARG A 116 20.33 -15.63 4.42
C ARG A 116 21.06 -16.94 4.19
N LYS A 117 20.37 -17.92 3.58
CA LYS A 117 20.94 -19.23 3.27
C LYS A 117 22.06 -19.09 2.23
N SER A 118 21.84 -18.26 1.19
CA SER A 118 22.83 -17.99 0.15
C SER A 118 24.08 -17.31 0.68
N LEU A 119 23.95 -16.39 1.63
CA LEU A 119 25.13 -15.84 2.30
C LEU A 119 25.93 -16.93 3.02
N ARG A 120 25.27 -17.78 3.81
CA ARG A 120 25.93 -18.86 4.56
C ARG A 120 26.64 -19.84 3.63
N ASP A 121 25.98 -20.23 2.54
CA ASP A 121 26.54 -21.14 1.56
C ASP A 121 27.72 -20.49 0.82
N GLY A 122 27.60 -19.21 0.44
CA GLY A 122 28.68 -18.42 -0.14
C GLY A 122 29.92 -18.37 0.75
N VAL A 123 29.75 -18.09 2.05
CA VAL A 123 30.83 -18.12 3.05
C VAL A 123 31.46 -19.51 3.11
N LYS A 124 30.64 -20.56 3.23
CA LYS A 124 31.10 -21.97 3.28
C LYS A 124 31.96 -22.31 2.07
N TYR A 125 31.52 -21.97 0.86
CA TYR A 125 32.25 -22.28 -0.37
C TYR A 125 33.55 -21.49 -0.50
N ILE A 126 33.55 -20.21 -0.11
CA ILE A 126 34.78 -19.40 -0.13
C ILE A 126 35.80 -19.94 0.87
N VAL A 127 35.36 -20.25 2.10
CA VAL A 127 36.24 -20.86 3.12
C VAL A 127 36.83 -22.18 2.61
N LEU A 128 36.03 -23.00 1.92
CA LEU A 128 36.50 -24.25 1.31
C LEU A 128 37.57 -24.00 0.22
N VAL A 129 37.36 -23.00 -0.65
CA VAL A 129 38.34 -22.62 -1.67
C VAL A 129 39.63 -22.11 -1.03
N ILE A 130 39.54 -21.22 -0.03
CA ILE A 130 40.70 -20.70 0.70
C ILE A 130 41.50 -21.85 1.34
N PHE A 131 40.81 -22.73 2.06
CA PHE A 131 41.42 -23.89 2.71
C PHE A 131 42.10 -24.82 1.69
N SER A 132 41.43 -25.12 0.58
CA SER A 132 41.98 -25.98 -0.47
C SER A 132 43.20 -25.35 -1.15
N SER A 133 43.17 -24.04 -1.40
CA SER A 133 44.31 -23.30 -1.97
C SER A 133 45.50 -23.23 -1.01
N LEU A 134 45.27 -23.03 0.29
CA LEU A 134 46.32 -23.06 1.32
C LEU A 134 46.94 -24.46 1.41
N LEU A 135 46.11 -25.50 1.42
CA LEU A 135 46.55 -26.89 1.50
C LEU A 135 47.40 -27.27 0.29
N THR A 136 46.97 -26.91 -0.91
CA THR A 136 47.72 -27.20 -2.15
C THR A 136 49.06 -26.50 -2.18
N GLU A 137 49.13 -25.23 -1.78
CA GLU A 137 50.41 -24.53 -1.69
C GLU A 137 51.33 -25.20 -0.67
N TRP A 138 50.81 -25.53 0.52
CA TRP A 138 51.61 -26.17 1.57
C TRP A 138 52.14 -27.55 1.15
N LEU A 139 51.30 -28.39 0.53
CA LEU A 139 51.68 -29.76 0.12
C LEU A 139 52.69 -29.77 -1.03
N VAL A 140 52.60 -28.83 -1.98
CA VAL A 140 53.47 -28.83 -3.16
C VAL A 140 54.77 -28.06 -2.90
N SER A 141 54.69 -26.94 -2.20
CA SER A 141 55.85 -26.07 -1.93
C SER A 141 56.68 -26.56 -0.73
N GLY A 142 56.02 -27.11 0.29
CA GLY A 142 56.63 -27.35 1.61
C GLY A 142 57.01 -26.08 2.37
N LYS A 143 56.83 -24.88 1.78
CA LYS A 143 57.16 -23.57 2.37
C LYS A 143 55.89 -22.80 2.73
N THR A 144 55.99 -21.95 3.76
CA THR A 144 54.87 -21.15 4.28
C THR A 144 54.79 -19.72 3.73
N ILE A 145 55.76 -19.32 2.90
CA ILE A 145 55.95 -17.94 2.40
C ILE A 145 54.67 -17.35 1.77
N ASN A 146 53.94 -18.17 1.00
CA ASN A 146 52.77 -17.70 0.26
C ASN A 146 51.45 -17.79 1.05
N LEU A 147 51.42 -18.50 2.20
CA LEU A 147 50.19 -18.73 2.96
C LEU A 147 49.52 -17.44 3.46
N PRO A 148 50.25 -16.45 4.01
CA PRO A 148 49.63 -15.18 4.44
C PRO A 148 48.97 -14.43 3.28
N VAL A 149 49.62 -14.41 2.11
CA VAL A 149 49.10 -13.73 0.92
C VAL A 149 47.83 -14.43 0.41
N ILE A 150 47.82 -15.77 0.40
CA ILE A 150 46.65 -16.58 0.02
C ILE A 150 45.48 -16.30 0.97
N LEU A 151 45.74 -16.28 2.28
CA LEU A 151 44.71 -15.98 3.28
C LEU A 151 44.14 -14.56 3.09
N CYS A 152 45.00 -13.55 2.91
CA CYS A 152 44.57 -12.18 2.68
C CYS A 152 43.72 -12.04 1.40
N GLY A 153 44.16 -12.62 0.28
CA GLY A 153 43.40 -12.61 -0.97
C GLY A 153 42.04 -13.29 -0.82
N GLY A 154 42.00 -14.41 -0.09
CA GLY A 154 40.78 -15.11 0.27
C GLY A 154 39.81 -14.28 1.12
N LEU A 155 40.32 -13.61 2.16
CA LEU A 155 39.52 -12.73 3.02
C LEU A 155 38.93 -11.54 2.26
N ILE A 156 39.67 -10.98 1.29
CA ILE A 156 39.16 -9.93 0.41
C ILE A 156 38.02 -10.46 -0.47
N SER A 157 38.18 -11.63 -1.08
CA SER A 157 37.08 -12.26 -1.85
C SER A 157 35.85 -12.53 -0.98
N LEU A 158 36.06 -13.02 0.26
CA LEU A 158 34.98 -13.22 1.23
C LEU A 158 34.25 -11.91 1.53
N PHE A 159 35.00 -10.84 1.81
CA PHE A 159 34.46 -9.52 2.08
C PHE A 159 33.62 -8.99 0.91
N LEU A 160 34.11 -9.08 -0.33
CA LEU A 160 33.38 -8.65 -1.53
C LEU A 160 32.08 -9.42 -1.75
N VAL A 161 32.07 -10.73 -1.45
CA VAL A 161 30.85 -11.54 -1.50
C VAL A 161 29.88 -11.18 -0.39
N LEU A 162 30.36 -10.97 0.84
CA LEU A 162 29.53 -10.58 1.98
C LEU A 162 28.84 -9.23 1.73
N LEU A 163 29.55 -8.26 1.17
CA LEU A 163 29.01 -6.92 0.91
C LEU A 163 27.88 -6.93 -0.12
N PHE A 164 28.07 -7.67 -1.22
CA PHE A 164 27.26 -7.45 -2.43
C PHE A 164 26.53 -8.69 -2.94
N GLY A 165 26.96 -9.89 -2.54
CA GLY A 165 26.29 -11.14 -2.91
C GLY A 165 24.83 -11.16 -2.47
N GLN A 166 24.52 -10.58 -1.30
CA GLN A 166 23.15 -10.51 -0.79
C GLN A 166 22.24 -9.66 -1.67
N SER A 167 22.73 -8.50 -2.12
CA SER A 167 21.99 -7.58 -2.99
C SER A 167 21.64 -8.22 -4.33
N PHE A 168 22.47 -9.09 -4.89
CA PHE A 168 22.09 -9.79 -6.11
C PHE A 168 21.01 -10.87 -5.87
N VAL A 169 21.13 -11.64 -4.79
CA VAL A 169 20.17 -12.71 -4.45
C VAL A 169 18.79 -12.13 -4.16
N GLU A 170 18.71 -11.10 -3.32
CA GLU A 170 17.47 -10.40 -3.02
C GLU A 170 16.80 -9.85 -4.30
N LEU A 171 17.59 -9.43 -5.30
CA LEU A 171 17.06 -8.84 -6.54
C LEU A 171 16.43 -9.93 -7.40
N ALA A 172 17.05 -11.11 -7.40
CA ALA A 172 16.55 -12.27 -8.10
C ALA A 172 15.23 -12.81 -7.51
N VAL A 173 15.06 -12.77 -6.17
CA VAL A 173 13.86 -13.30 -5.50
C VAL A 173 12.72 -12.29 -5.39
N SER A 174 13.00 -10.98 -5.41
CA SER A 174 12.03 -9.89 -5.24
C SER A 174 10.75 -10.03 -6.10
N PRO A 175 10.82 -10.30 -7.42
CA PRO A 175 9.62 -10.49 -8.23
C PRO A 175 8.74 -11.65 -7.77
N ALA A 176 9.34 -12.77 -7.36
CA ALA A 176 8.60 -13.94 -6.89
C ALA A 176 7.90 -13.67 -5.56
N ILE A 177 8.53 -12.86 -4.69
CA ILE A 177 7.94 -12.42 -3.42
C ILE A 177 6.69 -11.58 -3.67
N ILE A 178 6.76 -10.59 -4.57
CA ILE A 178 5.61 -9.73 -4.94
C ILE A 178 4.43 -10.58 -5.39
N ILE A 179 4.70 -11.56 -6.26
CA ILE A 179 3.69 -12.43 -6.84
C ILE A 179 3.06 -13.33 -5.79
N CYS A 180 3.87 -14.01 -4.97
CA CYS A 180 3.35 -14.86 -3.89
C CYS A 180 2.53 -14.05 -2.90
N ARG A 181 2.99 -12.85 -2.53
CA ARG A 181 2.27 -11.95 -1.63
C ARG A 181 0.93 -11.51 -2.21
N LYS A 182 0.90 -11.15 -3.50
CA LYS A 182 -0.33 -10.79 -4.20
C LYS A 182 -1.37 -11.92 -4.14
N GLU A 183 -0.97 -13.11 -4.56
CA GLU A 183 -1.84 -14.28 -4.63
C GLU A 183 -2.34 -14.70 -3.24
N LEU A 184 -1.47 -14.71 -2.22
CA LEU A 184 -1.87 -15.03 -0.85
C LEU A 184 -2.89 -14.03 -0.29
N LYS A 185 -2.75 -12.73 -0.65
CA LYS A 185 -3.69 -11.68 -0.26
C LYS A 185 -5.02 -11.79 -1.00
N GLU A 186 -5.01 -12.08 -2.29
CA GLU A 186 -6.23 -12.32 -3.10
C GLU A 186 -7.04 -13.52 -2.58
N ARG A 187 -6.36 -14.55 -2.05
CA ARG A 187 -7.00 -15.69 -1.38
C ARG A 187 -7.55 -15.38 0.02
N GLY A 188 -7.36 -14.17 0.53
CA GLY A 188 -7.89 -13.75 1.84
C GLY A 188 -7.28 -14.47 3.04
N ILE A 189 -6.12 -15.10 2.88
CA ILE A 189 -5.49 -15.88 3.95
C ILE A 189 -4.85 -14.93 4.94
N LYS A 190 -5.23 -15.04 6.22
CA LYS A 190 -4.49 -14.42 7.32
C LYS A 190 -3.24 -15.25 7.60
N PHE A 191 -2.11 -14.83 7.07
CA PHE A 191 -0.80 -15.38 7.43
C PHE A 191 0.08 -14.27 7.98
N GLU A 192 0.93 -14.60 8.93
CA GLU A 192 1.87 -13.64 9.49
C GLU A 192 3.09 -13.52 8.59
N GLU A 193 3.29 -12.35 7.98
CA GLU A 193 4.52 -12.10 7.25
C GLU A 193 5.69 -11.97 8.22
N PRO A 194 6.70 -12.85 8.15
CA PRO A 194 7.83 -12.82 9.05
C PRO A 194 8.59 -11.52 8.79
N ARG A 195 8.90 -10.79 9.86
CA ARG A 195 9.74 -9.59 9.73
C ARG A 195 11.08 -10.03 9.14
N PRO A 196 11.56 -9.38 8.06
CA PRO A 196 12.88 -9.69 7.53
C PRO A 196 13.94 -9.59 8.63
N ILE A 197 14.71 -10.66 8.81
CA ILE A 197 15.73 -10.77 9.87
C ILE A 197 17.05 -10.13 9.42
N LEU A 198 17.23 -9.94 8.12
CA LEU A 198 18.46 -9.47 7.50
C LEU A 198 18.19 -8.25 6.63
N GLY A 199 19.10 -7.28 6.68
CA GLY A 199 19.10 -6.14 5.78
C GLY A 199 18.33 -4.96 6.36
N SER A 200 19.07 -4.05 6.99
CA SER A 200 18.65 -2.65 7.08
C SER A 200 19.21 -1.93 5.87
N LEU A 201 18.38 -1.11 5.22
CA LEU A 201 18.82 -0.25 4.14
C LEU A 201 19.97 0.65 4.61
N LYS A 202 19.89 1.15 5.86
CA LYS A 202 20.96 1.91 6.52
C LYS A 202 22.26 1.12 6.61
N THR A 203 22.22 -0.15 7.04
CA THR A 203 23.42 -1.00 7.13
C THR A 203 24.02 -1.26 5.76
N LYS A 204 23.19 -1.54 4.74
CA LYS A 204 23.65 -1.76 3.36
C LYS A 204 24.36 -0.53 2.80
N PHE A 205 23.79 0.67 3.00
CA PHE A 205 24.43 1.91 2.56
C PHE A 205 25.70 2.23 3.34
N SER A 206 25.69 2.06 4.66
CA SER A 206 26.88 2.29 5.48
C SER A 206 28.04 1.39 5.05
N LEU A 207 27.79 0.10 4.84
CA LEU A 207 28.78 -0.83 4.30
C LEU A 207 29.20 -0.46 2.87
N PHE A 208 28.25 -0.07 2.02
CA PHE A 208 28.54 0.35 0.65
C PHE A 208 29.51 1.54 0.58
N PHE A 209 29.34 2.56 1.43
CA PHE A 209 30.22 3.74 1.43
C PHE A 209 31.55 3.49 2.14
N SER A 210 31.54 2.73 3.24
CA SER A 210 32.76 2.51 4.06
C SER A 210 33.69 1.44 3.48
N ALA A 211 33.16 0.40 2.83
CA ALA A 211 33.96 -0.71 2.34
C ALA A 211 34.98 -0.34 1.23
N PRO A 212 34.63 0.46 0.20
CA PRO A 212 35.59 0.88 -0.82
C PRO A 212 36.73 1.71 -0.21
N ILE A 213 36.41 2.59 0.75
CA ILE A 213 37.41 3.38 1.47
C ILE A 213 38.38 2.47 2.21
N LEU A 214 37.86 1.47 2.93
CA LEU A 214 38.68 0.50 3.66
C LEU A 214 39.55 -0.36 2.73
N VAL A 215 39.02 -0.80 1.58
CA VAL A 215 39.77 -1.53 0.56
C VAL A 215 40.89 -0.67 -0.03
N VAL A 216 40.61 0.59 -0.34
CA VAL A 216 41.63 1.54 -0.85
C VAL A 216 42.72 1.77 0.19
N LEU A 217 42.37 1.95 1.46
CA LEU A 217 43.35 2.09 2.55
C LEU A 217 44.25 0.86 2.69
N ILE A 218 43.68 -0.35 2.59
CA ILE A 218 44.46 -1.60 2.59
C ILE A 218 45.39 -1.65 1.38
N ILE A 219 44.90 -1.32 0.18
CA ILE A 219 45.71 -1.30 -1.04
C ILE A 219 46.88 -0.34 -0.88
N LEU A 220 46.64 0.90 -0.42
CA LEU A 220 47.68 1.90 -0.21
C LEU A 220 48.70 1.49 0.87
N SER A 221 48.25 0.78 1.92
CA SER A 221 49.12 0.33 3.02
C SER A 221 50.03 -0.84 2.66
N PHE A 222 49.64 -1.71 1.71
CA PHE A 222 50.38 -2.94 1.38
C PHE A 222 51.05 -2.93 0.01
N ILE A 223 50.76 -1.94 -0.84
CA ILE A 223 51.13 -1.96 -2.25
C ILE A 223 52.01 -0.76 -2.59
N THR A 224 53.29 -0.88 -2.23
CA THR A 224 54.38 -0.08 -2.81
C THR A 224 55.40 -1.04 -3.45
N PRO A 225 55.94 -0.74 -4.66
CA PRO A 225 55.60 0.37 -5.56
C PRO A 225 54.30 0.13 -6.37
N ILE A 226 53.74 1.21 -6.92
CA ILE A 226 52.55 1.17 -7.78
C ILE A 226 52.95 0.61 -9.16
N SER A 227 52.60 -0.64 -9.43
CA SER A 227 52.73 -1.26 -10.75
C SER A 227 51.48 -1.06 -11.61
N LEU A 228 51.64 -1.17 -12.93
CA LEU A 228 50.55 -1.06 -13.92
C LEU A 228 49.38 -2.01 -13.61
N ASN A 229 49.68 -3.21 -13.10
CA ASN A 229 48.69 -4.21 -12.70
C ASN A 229 47.73 -3.70 -11.62
N ILE A 230 48.23 -2.90 -10.67
CA ILE A 230 47.41 -2.33 -9.59
C ILE A 230 46.52 -1.21 -10.11
N ILE A 231 47.01 -0.42 -11.07
CA ILE A 231 46.20 0.63 -11.72
C ILE A 231 45.01 -0.01 -12.45
N ILE A 232 45.25 -1.02 -13.29
CA ILE A 232 44.18 -1.77 -13.97
C ILE A 232 43.19 -2.33 -12.95
N PHE A 233 43.70 -2.91 -11.86
CA PHE A 233 42.87 -3.51 -10.82
C PHE A 233 41.99 -2.49 -10.08
N SER A 234 42.52 -1.30 -9.81
CA SER A 234 41.75 -0.18 -9.25
C SER A 234 40.60 0.25 -10.18
N PHE A 235 40.83 0.28 -11.50
CA PHE A 235 39.76 0.53 -12.47
C PHE A 235 38.66 -0.55 -12.42
N PHE A 236 39.02 -1.83 -12.29
CA PHE A 236 38.03 -2.89 -12.09
C PHE A 236 37.25 -2.71 -10.79
N GLY A 237 37.90 -2.34 -9.68
CA GLY A 237 37.24 -2.03 -8.41
C GLY A 237 36.26 -0.84 -8.51
N LEU A 238 36.62 0.19 -9.28
CA LEU A 238 35.73 1.32 -9.57
C LEU A 238 34.52 0.89 -10.40
N ALA A 239 34.73 0.13 -11.47
CA ALA A 239 33.64 -0.40 -12.29
C ALA A 239 32.66 -1.26 -11.47
N MET A 240 33.19 -2.12 -10.60
CA MET A 240 32.41 -2.91 -9.63
C MET A 240 31.56 -2.01 -8.74
N SER A 241 32.17 -0.96 -8.18
CA SER A 241 31.47 0.00 -7.31
C SER A 241 30.33 0.72 -8.03
N ILE A 242 30.53 1.10 -9.30
CA ILE A 242 29.49 1.71 -10.14
C ILE A 242 28.32 0.74 -10.37
N ILE A 243 28.61 -0.53 -10.71
CA ILE A 243 27.58 -1.56 -10.93
C ILE A 243 26.74 -1.76 -9.67
N ILE A 244 27.38 -1.81 -8.51
CA ILE A 244 26.69 -1.94 -7.22
C ILE A 244 25.83 -0.72 -6.92
N SER A 245 26.38 0.50 -7.04
CA SER A 245 25.64 1.75 -6.84
C SER A 245 24.36 1.75 -7.65
N TRP A 246 24.49 1.42 -8.94
CA TRP A 246 23.38 1.36 -9.87
C TRP A 246 22.34 0.31 -9.46
N THR A 247 22.80 -0.86 -9.00
CA THR A 247 21.91 -1.94 -8.52
C THR A 247 21.13 -1.51 -7.27
N LEU A 248 21.79 -0.90 -6.28
CA LEU A 248 21.14 -0.43 -5.04
C LEU A 248 20.14 0.70 -5.34
N TYR A 249 20.54 1.67 -6.15
CA TYR A 249 19.71 2.81 -6.52
C TYR A 249 18.47 2.39 -7.32
N SER A 250 18.63 1.44 -8.26
CA SER A 250 17.52 0.94 -9.08
C SER A 250 16.39 0.36 -8.22
N ARG A 251 16.71 -0.33 -7.12
CA ARG A 251 15.69 -0.89 -6.20
C ARG A 251 14.89 0.16 -5.46
N ILE A 252 15.57 1.23 -5.07
CA ILE A 252 14.95 2.34 -4.36
C ILE A 252 13.96 3.02 -5.29
N ILE A 253 14.38 3.29 -6.53
CA ILE A 253 13.47 3.81 -7.57
C ILE A 253 12.28 2.87 -7.78
N GLU A 254 12.49 1.56 -7.91
CA GLU A 254 11.40 0.60 -8.09
C GLU A 254 10.41 0.64 -6.92
N THR A 255 10.89 0.80 -5.69
CA THR A 255 10.05 0.92 -4.49
C THR A 255 9.26 2.23 -4.52
N PHE A 256 9.89 3.37 -4.79
CA PHE A 256 9.20 4.66 -4.89
C PHE A 256 8.18 4.70 -6.02
N SER A 257 8.50 4.10 -7.18
CA SER A 257 7.56 3.97 -8.29
C SER A 257 6.34 3.11 -7.91
N ALA A 258 6.55 2.01 -7.17
CA ALA A 258 5.45 1.20 -6.65
C ALA A 258 4.58 1.97 -5.64
N ILE A 259 5.18 2.82 -4.80
CA ILE A 259 4.45 3.72 -3.90
C ILE A 259 3.64 4.74 -4.69
N GLU A 260 4.22 5.36 -5.72
CA GLU A 260 3.53 6.32 -6.57
C GLU A 260 2.30 5.69 -7.26
N ILE A 261 2.47 4.49 -7.83
CA ILE A 261 1.36 3.73 -8.43
C ILE A 261 0.27 3.45 -7.40
N PHE A 262 0.65 2.96 -6.22
CA PHE A 262 -0.29 2.71 -5.13
C PHE A 262 -1.05 3.98 -4.71
N SER A 263 -0.35 5.09 -4.51
CA SER A 263 -0.96 6.37 -4.14
C SER A 263 -1.93 6.91 -5.21
N ARG A 264 -1.68 6.63 -6.49
CA ARG A 264 -2.61 6.97 -7.59
C ARG A 264 -3.82 6.05 -7.66
N GLU A 265 -3.68 4.80 -7.24
CA GLU A 265 -4.76 3.83 -7.23
C GLU A 265 -5.62 3.90 -5.96
N LEU A 266 -5.06 4.37 -4.84
CA LEU A 266 -5.73 4.46 -3.55
C LEU A 266 -7.08 5.21 -3.59
N PRO A 267 -7.23 6.35 -4.31
CA PRO A 267 -8.51 7.06 -4.39
C PRO A 267 -9.60 6.33 -5.19
N LYS A 268 -9.22 5.34 -6.00
CA LYS A 268 -10.17 4.59 -6.84
C LYS A 268 -11.03 3.68 -5.95
N GLU A 269 -12.22 3.33 -6.43
CA GLU A 269 -13.15 2.45 -5.70
C GLU A 269 -12.59 1.04 -5.48
N LYS A 270 -11.72 0.59 -6.37
CA LYS A 270 -11.09 -0.72 -6.25
C LYS A 270 -10.08 -0.71 -5.12
N LYS A 271 -10.30 -1.58 -4.13
CA LYS A 271 -9.34 -1.88 -3.07
C LYS A 271 -7.99 -2.29 -3.67
N THR A 272 -6.98 -1.44 -3.51
CA THR A 272 -5.60 -1.71 -3.91
C THR A 272 -4.73 -1.96 -2.69
N SER A 273 -3.57 -2.55 -2.90
CA SER A 273 -2.61 -2.79 -1.84
C SER A 273 -1.21 -2.52 -2.33
N PHE A 274 -0.42 -1.86 -1.50
CA PHE A 274 0.99 -1.70 -1.77
C PHE A 274 1.69 -3.05 -1.66
N LEU A 275 2.39 -3.44 -2.71
CA LEU A 275 3.18 -4.67 -2.78
C LEU A 275 4.65 -4.31 -3.01
N THR A 276 5.55 -4.99 -2.31
CA THR A 276 6.99 -4.80 -2.44
C THR A 276 7.70 -6.15 -2.53
N GLY A 277 8.80 -6.24 -3.27
CA GLY A 277 9.66 -7.43 -3.24
C GLY A 277 10.86 -7.26 -2.31
N SER A 278 11.00 -6.09 -1.69
CA SER A 278 12.11 -5.78 -0.81
C SER A 278 12.01 -6.57 0.50
N LEU A 279 13.18 -6.99 0.97
CA LEU A 279 13.40 -7.61 2.27
C LEU A 279 14.13 -6.66 3.22
N ASP A 280 14.25 -5.37 2.87
CA ASP A 280 14.79 -4.35 3.79
C ASP A 280 13.77 -4.06 4.89
N VAL A 281 14.21 -4.06 6.14
CA VAL A 281 13.34 -3.87 7.31
C VAL A 281 12.56 -2.55 7.20
N GLU A 282 13.20 -1.46 6.78
CA GLU A 282 12.57 -0.15 6.63
C GLU A 282 11.47 -0.15 5.55
N ILE A 283 11.71 -0.83 4.43
CA ILE A 283 10.72 -0.92 3.34
C ILE A 283 9.57 -1.85 3.75
N PHE A 284 9.86 -2.91 4.51
CA PHE A 284 8.85 -3.81 5.05
C PHE A 284 7.94 -3.12 6.09
N ASP A 285 8.53 -2.34 6.99
CA ASP A 285 7.78 -1.58 8.01
C ASP A 285 6.93 -0.48 7.35
N LEU A 286 7.45 0.16 6.29
CA LEU A 286 6.67 1.06 5.43
C LEU A 286 5.53 0.31 4.72
N TYR A 287 5.78 -0.89 4.21
CA TYR A 287 4.77 -1.73 3.57
C TYR A 287 3.60 -2.04 4.51
N LYS A 288 3.88 -2.41 5.77
CA LYS A 288 2.84 -2.67 6.78
C LYS A 288 2.05 -1.40 7.09
N SER A 289 2.74 -0.29 7.32
CA SER A 289 2.12 0.99 7.68
C SER A 289 1.22 1.54 6.55
N LEU A 290 1.69 1.52 5.30
CA LEU A 290 0.91 1.99 4.14
C LEU A 290 -0.34 1.13 3.90
N ASN A 291 -0.23 -0.19 4.01
CA ASN A 291 -1.39 -1.06 3.85
C ASN A 291 -2.39 -0.92 4.99
N LYS A 292 -1.93 -0.68 6.23
CA LYS A 292 -2.82 -0.39 7.36
C LYS A 292 -3.57 0.92 7.14
N ALA A 293 -2.86 1.99 6.77
CA ALA A 293 -3.48 3.28 6.48
C ALA A 293 -4.50 3.19 5.33
N ALA A 294 -4.20 2.42 4.28
CA ALA A 294 -5.16 2.19 3.21
C ALA A 294 -6.40 1.43 3.66
N GLU A 295 -6.25 0.42 4.53
CA GLU A 295 -7.40 -0.28 5.11
C GLU A 295 -8.31 0.69 5.89
N GLU A 296 -7.73 1.56 6.72
CA GLU A 296 -8.45 2.60 7.46
C GLU A 296 -9.17 3.60 6.52
N VAL A 297 -8.55 3.97 5.41
CA VAL A 297 -9.18 4.81 4.36
C VAL A 297 -10.37 4.09 3.73
N TYR A 298 -10.24 2.80 3.43
CA TYR A 298 -11.33 2.02 2.84
C TYR A 298 -12.49 1.82 3.81
N THR A 299 -12.22 1.59 5.09
CA THR A 299 -13.26 1.45 6.12
C THR A 299 -14.01 2.76 6.32
N ALA A 300 -13.29 3.89 6.46
CA ALA A 300 -13.90 5.20 6.61
C ALA A 300 -14.76 5.59 5.40
N ARG A 301 -14.30 5.28 4.18
CA ARG A 301 -15.08 5.53 2.95
C ARG A 301 -16.37 4.71 2.92
N ARG A 302 -16.31 3.45 3.34
CA ARG A 302 -17.48 2.57 3.42
C ARG A 302 -18.50 3.11 4.43
N GLU A 303 -18.05 3.49 5.62
CA GLU A 303 -18.90 4.09 6.65
C GLU A 303 -19.55 5.40 6.17
N LEU A 304 -18.80 6.24 5.45
CA LEU A 304 -19.32 7.48 4.88
C LEU A 304 -20.37 7.21 3.80
N GLN A 305 -20.17 6.19 2.96
CA GLN A 305 -21.14 5.78 1.94
C GLN A 305 -22.42 5.22 2.58
N GLU A 306 -22.30 4.39 3.62
CA GLU A 306 -23.44 3.89 4.40
C GLU A 306 -24.20 5.05 5.04
N ALA A 307 -23.51 5.98 5.73
CA ALA A 307 -24.12 7.16 6.34
C ALA A 307 -24.83 8.07 5.32
N LYS A 308 -24.23 8.28 4.15
CA LYS A 308 -24.84 9.04 3.05
C LYS A 308 -26.14 8.40 2.58
N SER A 309 -26.16 7.07 2.39
CA SER A 309 -27.37 6.36 1.95
C SER A 309 -28.51 6.46 2.98
N VAL A 310 -28.19 6.35 4.27
CA VAL A 310 -29.17 6.52 5.36
C VAL A 310 -29.69 7.95 5.39
N LEU A 311 -28.81 8.94 5.18
CA LEU A 311 -29.19 10.34 5.15
C LEU A 311 -30.11 10.66 3.96
N GLU A 312 -29.82 10.13 2.77
CA GLU A 312 -30.68 10.28 1.59
C GLU A 312 -32.09 9.73 1.82
N ILE A 313 -32.21 8.54 2.44
CA ILE A 313 -33.51 7.96 2.82
C ILE A 313 -34.26 8.87 3.80
N LYS A 314 -33.56 9.38 4.83
CA LYS A 314 -34.17 10.25 5.85
C LYS A 314 -34.62 11.58 5.27
N VAL A 315 -33.82 12.19 4.40
CA VAL A 315 -34.19 13.42 3.69
C VAL A 315 -35.44 13.19 2.87
N LYS A 316 -35.49 12.11 2.07
CA LYS A 316 -36.66 11.78 1.26
C LYS A 316 -37.92 11.59 2.10
N ALA A 317 -37.83 10.84 3.20
CA ALA A 317 -38.97 10.64 4.11
C ALA A 317 -39.46 11.97 4.71
N ARG A 318 -38.55 12.83 5.19
CA ARG A 318 -38.89 14.15 5.72
C ARG A 318 -39.50 15.08 4.66
N THR A 319 -39.01 15.03 3.43
CA THR A 319 -39.59 15.80 2.32
C THR A 319 -41.03 15.35 2.07
N SER A 320 -41.30 14.05 2.02
CA SER A 320 -42.68 13.54 1.85
C SER A 320 -43.59 13.87 3.03
N GLU A 321 -43.12 13.79 4.27
CA GLU A 321 -43.89 14.23 5.46
C GLU A 321 -44.25 15.72 5.39
N LEU A 322 -43.30 16.57 4.97
CA LEU A 322 -43.53 18.00 4.81
C LEU A 322 -44.52 18.31 3.68
N GLU A 323 -44.46 17.58 2.57
CA GLU A 323 -45.42 17.70 1.47
C GLU A 323 -46.83 17.33 1.92
N GLU A 324 -47.00 16.21 2.63
CA GLU A 324 -48.29 15.79 3.18
C GLU A 324 -48.85 16.80 4.19
N LEU A 325 -47.99 17.32 5.09
CA LEU A 325 -48.40 18.34 6.06
C LEU A 325 -48.80 19.64 5.36
N THR A 326 -48.06 20.05 4.32
CA THR A 326 -48.37 21.25 3.53
C THR A 326 -49.71 21.10 2.83
N GLN A 327 -49.97 19.95 2.20
CA GLN A 327 -51.27 19.65 1.58
C GLN A 327 -52.41 19.67 2.60
N ASN A 328 -52.23 19.06 3.78
CA ASN A 328 -53.24 19.07 4.84
C ASN A 328 -53.53 20.50 5.35
N LEU A 329 -52.48 21.31 5.51
CA LEU A 329 -52.62 22.71 5.92
C LEU A 329 -53.35 23.54 4.85
N GLU A 330 -53.03 23.36 3.57
CA GLU A 330 -53.75 24.02 2.47
C GLU A 330 -55.24 23.64 2.46
N GLU A 331 -55.55 22.36 2.67
CA GLU A 331 -56.93 21.89 2.74
C GLU A 331 -57.68 22.49 3.93
N LYS A 332 -57.06 22.52 5.12
CA LYS A 332 -57.62 23.18 6.30
C LYS A 332 -57.81 24.68 6.12
N VAL A 333 -56.84 25.37 5.52
CA VAL A 333 -56.96 26.80 5.20
C VAL A 333 -58.14 27.01 4.26
N LYS A 334 -58.26 26.21 3.20
CA LYS A 334 -59.38 26.29 2.26
C LYS A 334 -60.73 26.05 2.94
N GLN A 335 -60.81 25.06 3.83
CA GLN A 335 -62.03 24.79 4.59
C GLN A 335 -62.38 25.96 5.53
N ARG A 336 -61.40 26.48 6.28
CA ARG A 336 -61.59 27.61 7.19
C ARG A 336 -61.98 28.89 6.46
N THR A 337 -61.40 29.16 5.29
CA THR A 337 -61.78 30.31 4.45
C THR A 337 -63.23 30.18 3.98
N LYS A 338 -63.68 28.99 3.55
CA LYS A 338 -65.09 28.74 3.19
C LYS A 338 -66.04 28.93 4.38
N GLU A 339 -65.68 28.41 5.55
CA GLU A 339 -66.46 28.59 6.78
C GLU A 339 -66.57 30.08 7.16
N LEU A 340 -65.47 30.83 7.07
CA LEU A 340 -65.42 32.27 7.30
C LEU A 340 -66.31 33.04 6.31
N GLU A 341 -66.24 32.74 5.02
CA GLU A 341 -67.10 33.35 3.99
C GLU A 341 -68.58 33.08 4.26
N LYS A 342 -68.93 31.84 4.61
CA LYS A 342 -70.30 31.47 4.96
C LYS A 342 -70.79 32.22 6.20
N SER A 343 -70.00 32.21 7.27
CA SER A 343 -70.35 32.92 8.51
C SER A 343 -70.46 34.43 8.28
N LYS A 344 -69.61 35.02 7.43
CA LYS A 344 -69.68 36.43 7.06
C LYS A 344 -71.01 36.74 6.34
N GLY A 345 -71.40 35.92 5.35
CA GLY A 345 -72.67 36.09 4.66
C GLY A 345 -73.90 35.90 5.54
N GLU A 346 -73.85 34.98 6.51
CA GLU A 346 -74.91 34.83 7.53
C GLU A 346 -75.00 36.05 8.45
N LEU A 347 -73.85 36.62 8.84
CA LEU A 347 -73.79 37.82 9.67
C LEU A 347 -74.34 39.04 8.92
N GLU A 348 -73.96 39.22 7.64
CA GLU A 348 -74.49 40.28 6.77
C GLU A 348 -76.02 40.22 6.68
N LYS A 349 -76.60 39.02 6.51
CA LYS A 349 -78.07 38.85 6.52
C LYS A 349 -78.71 39.26 7.84
N ARG A 350 -78.12 38.88 8.98
CA ARG A 350 -78.64 39.28 10.30
C ARG A 350 -78.55 40.77 10.52
N VAL A 351 -77.47 41.42 10.07
CA VAL A 351 -77.32 42.88 10.11
C VAL A 351 -78.43 43.54 9.29
N ASP A 352 -78.66 43.09 8.06
CA ASP A 352 -79.76 43.57 7.21
C ASP A 352 -81.15 43.42 7.86
N GLU A 353 -81.40 42.27 8.51
CA GLU A 353 -82.65 42.02 9.25
C GLU A 353 -82.80 42.97 10.45
N LEU A 354 -81.73 43.17 11.22
CA LEU A 354 -81.70 44.11 12.34
C LEU A 354 -81.93 45.56 11.89
N GLU A 355 -81.31 45.99 10.79
CA GLU A 355 -81.52 47.32 10.23
C GLU A 355 -82.98 47.52 9.79
N ARG A 356 -83.59 46.52 9.14
CA ARG A 356 -85.01 46.54 8.78
C ARG A 356 -85.91 46.61 10.02
N PHE A 357 -85.63 45.80 11.04
CA PHE A 357 -86.38 45.80 12.29
C PHE A 357 -86.27 47.13 13.03
N HIS A 358 -85.06 47.71 13.09
CA HIS A 358 -84.81 49.02 13.68
C HIS A 358 -85.61 50.10 12.95
N LYS A 359 -85.58 50.13 11.61
CA LYS A 359 -86.37 51.08 10.80
C LYS A 359 -87.87 50.97 11.05
N LEU A 360 -88.40 49.74 11.19
CA LEU A 360 -89.80 49.50 11.54
C LEU A 360 -90.14 49.97 12.96
N THR A 361 -89.27 49.71 13.93
CA THR A 361 -89.49 50.07 15.34
C THR A 361 -89.46 51.58 15.54
N VAL A 362 -88.47 52.28 14.95
CA VAL A 362 -88.42 53.74 14.94
C VAL A 362 -89.67 54.33 14.25
N GLY A 363 -90.12 53.73 13.15
CA GLY A 363 -91.37 54.12 12.50
C GLY A 363 -92.60 53.97 13.41
N ARG A 364 -92.68 52.89 14.19
CA ARG A 364 -93.75 52.67 15.18
C ARG A 364 -93.67 53.66 16.34
N GLU A 365 -92.48 53.95 16.85
CA GLU A 365 -92.31 54.93 17.93
C GLU A 365 -92.72 56.34 17.48
N LEU A 366 -92.32 56.75 16.29
CA LEU A 366 -92.78 58.01 15.69
C LEU A 366 -94.30 58.05 15.55
N LYS A 367 -94.93 56.95 15.09
CA LYS A 367 -96.39 56.85 15.00
C LYS A 367 -97.06 56.90 16.38
N MET A 368 -96.48 56.28 17.40
CA MET A 368 -96.97 56.34 18.78
C MET A 368 -96.87 57.74 19.37
N ILE A 369 -95.82 58.49 19.06
CA ILE A 369 -95.68 59.90 19.47
C ILE A 369 -96.78 60.74 18.79
N GLU A 370 -97.03 60.51 17.50
CA GLU A 370 -98.09 61.19 16.76
C GLU A 370 -99.48 60.88 17.33
N LEU A 371 -99.79 59.61 17.57
CA LEU A 371 -101.05 59.17 18.17
C LEU A 371 -101.24 59.70 19.59
N LYS A 372 -100.18 59.77 20.41
CA LYS A 372 -100.25 60.38 21.75
C LYS A 372 -100.61 61.86 21.68
N LYS A 373 -100.02 62.62 20.74
CA LYS A 373 -100.39 64.03 20.52
C LYS A 373 -101.83 64.19 20.03
N GLU A 374 -102.32 63.26 19.22
CA GLU A 374 -103.73 63.22 18.80
C GLU A 374 -104.69 62.94 19.96
N ILE A 375 -104.35 61.97 20.83
CA ILE A 375 -105.14 61.69 22.05
C ILE A 375 -105.18 62.91 22.94
N GLU A 376 -104.04 63.57 23.17
CA GLU A 376 -103.94 64.77 24.02
C GLU A 376 -104.85 65.90 23.48
N LYS A 377 -104.87 66.12 22.16
CA LYS A 377 -105.81 67.05 21.51
C LYS A 377 -107.27 66.64 21.69
N LEU A 378 -107.60 65.37 21.49
CA LEU A 378 -108.97 64.87 21.62
C LEU A 378 -109.47 64.93 23.08
N GLU A 379 -108.58 64.73 24.04
CA GLU A 379 -108.86 64.90 25.48
C GLU A 379 -109.10 66.37 25.83
N GLU A 380 -108.30 67.30 25.31
CA GLU A 380 -108.55 68.74 25.43
C GLU A 380 -109.89 69.16 24.81
N GLU A 381 -110.23 68.63 23.64
CA GLU A 381 -111.53 68.87 22.99
C GLU A 381 -112.69 68.31 23.82
N ASN A 382 -112.57 67.08 24.34
CA ASN A 382 -113.57 66.50 25.25
C ASN A 382 -113.74 67.30 26.53
N LYS A 383 -112.65 67.83 27.08
CA LYS A 383 -112.68 68.70 28.26
C LYS A 383 -113.42 70.00 27.96
N ARG A 384 -113.15 70.64 26.82
CA ARG A 384 -113.90 71.83 26.36
C ARG A 384 -115.38 71.53 26.11
N PHE A 385 -115.73 70.33 25.63
CA PHE A 385 -117.12 69.92 25.47
C PHE A 385 -117.83 69.67 26.81
N LYS A 386 -117.14 69.09 27.81
CA LYS A 386 -117.68 68.94 29.17
C LYS A 386 -117.90 70.29 29.85
N GLU A 387 -116.96 71.22 29.72
CA GLU A 387 -117.09 72.59 30.26
C GLU A 387 -118.27 73.35 29.62
N LYS A 388 -118.58 73.10 28.34
CA LYS A 388 -119.77 73.65 27.66
C LYS A 388 -121.09 73.00 28.10
N LEU A 389 -121.09 71.74 28.52
CA LEU A 389 -122.27 71.04 29.05
C LEU A 389 -122.60 71.48 30.49
N GLU A 390 -121.60 71.86 31.27
CA GLU A 390 -121.79 72.39 32.63
C GLU A 390 -122.30 73.84 32.65
N GLN A 391 -122.04 74.64 31.61
CA GLN A 391 -122.58 76.00 31.47
C GLN A 391 -124.03 76.08 30.94
N GLY A 392 -124.71 74.94 30.74
CA GLY A 392 -126.12 74.88 30.31
C GLY A 392 -127.12 74.57 31.44
N LYS A 393 -126.69 74.58 32.69
CA LYS A 393 -127.52 74.33 33.88
C LYS A 393 -127.38 75.46 34.91
N GLU A 394 -127.99 76.59 34.61
CA GLU A 394 -128.58 77.61 35.49
C GLU A 394 -129.11 78.74 34.60
#